data_AF-A3SQP4-F1
#
_entry.id   AF-A3SQP4-F1
#
_cell.length_a   1.000
_cell.length_b   1.000
_cell.length_c   1.000
_cell.angle_alpha   90.00
_cell.angle_beta   90.00
_cell.angle_gamma   90.00
#
_symmetry.space_group_name_H-M   'P 1'
#
loop_
_entity.id
_entity.type
_entity.pdbx_description
1 polymer ?
#
loop_
_entity_poly.entity_id
_entity_poly.type
_entity_poly.pdbx_seq_one_letter_code
_entity_poly.pdbx_strand_id
1 'polypeptide(L)' 'MIVKIVVLFLIGMGVLAMFGKLRFPGQKTLSSAKCKGCGRYRIGRGPCACGKDKLK' A
#
# COMPACT_ATOMS: atom_id res chain seq x y z
N MET A 1 -32.51 10.50 19.86
CA MET A 1 -31.31 11.37 19.74
C MET A 1 -30.35 10.77 18.71
N ILE A 2 -30.74 10.81 17.43
CA ILE A 2 -30.02 10.12 16.33
C ILE A 2 -28.65 10.75 16.02
N VAL A 3 -28.56 12.07 16.16
CA VAL A 3 -27.34 12.86 15.86
C VAL A 3 -26.16 12.39 16.70
N LYS A 4 -26.39 12.04 17.97
CA LYS A 4 -25.34 11.58 18.89
C LYS A 4 -24.68 10.29 18.39
N ILE A 5 -25.47 9.37 17.83
CA ILE A 5 -25.01 8.08 17.31
C ILE A 5 -24.21 8.29 16.02
N VAL A 6 -24.72 9.13 15.11
CA VAL A 6 -24.03 9.46 13.86
C VAL A 6 -22.67 10.11 14.13
N VAL A 7 -22.62 11.04 15.09
CA VAL A 7 -21.37 11.72 15.48
C VAL A 7 -20.34 10.73 16.05
N LEU A 8 -20.74 9.83 16.95
CA LEU A 8 -19.83 8.82 17.50
C LEU A 8 -19.31 7.86 16.41
N PHE A 9 -20.15 7.48 15.46
CA PHE A 9 -19.77 6.59 14.37
C PHE A 9 -18.78 7.24 13.40
N LEU A 10 -18.99 8.52 13.04
CA LEU A 10 -18.09 9.29 12.19
C LEU A 10 -16.71 9.50 12.83
N ILE A 11 -16.68 9.82 14.13
CA ILE A 11 -15.43 9.95 14.89
C ILE A 11 -14.70 8.60 14.91
N GLY A 12 -15.39 7.50 15.20
CA GLY A 12 -14.81 6.16 15.21
C GLY A 12 -14.19 5.77 13.86
N MET A 13 -14.91 5.98 12.76
CA MET A 13 -14.42 5.72 11.40
C MET A 13 -13.20 6.59 11.05
N GLY A 14 -13.20 7.87 11.44
CA GLY A 14 -12.07 8.78 11.20
C GLY A 14 -10.80 8.37 11.95
N VAL A 15 -10.93 7.98 13.22
CA VAL A 15 -9.81 7.47 14.02
C VAL A 15 -9.27 6.19 13.42
N LEU A 16 -10.13 5.22 13.07
CA LEU A 16 -9.72 3.96 12.43
C LEU A 16 -9.02 4.19 11.09
N ALA A 17 -9.44 5.17 10.29
CA ALA A 17 -8.79 5.52 9.03
C ALA A 17 -7.39 6.13 9.25
N MET A 18 -7.24 7.05 10.21
CA MET A 18 -5.95 7.62 10.58
C MET A 18 -5.02 6.56 11.19
N PHE A 19 -5.53 5.71 12.07
CA PHE A 19 -4.78 4.60 12.66
C PHE A 19 -4.41 3.56 11.61
N GLY A 20 -5.31 3.24 10.69
CA GLY A 20 -5.05 2.38 9.53
C GLY A 20 -3.88 2.92 8.71
N LYS A 21 -3.85 4.21 8.39
CA LYS A 21 -2.73 4.80 7.62
C LYS A 21 -1.37 4.64 8.33
N LEU A 22 -1.33 4.71 9.65
CA LEU A 22 -0.10 4.51 10.44
C LEU A 22 0.24 3.01 10.61
N ARG A 23 -0.78 2.14 10.63
CA ARG A 23 -0.70 0.69 10.84
C ARG A 23 -0.65 -0.12 9.53
N PHE A 24 -0.74 0.51 8.36
CA PHE A 24 -0.56 -0.12 7.03
C PHE A 24 0.87 0.12 6.50
N PRO A 25 1.91 -0.58 7.01
CA PRO A 25 3.21 -0.68 6.33
C PRO A 25 3.09 -1.45 4.99
N GLY A 26 1.94 -2.07 4.71
CA GLY A 26 1.67 -2.88 3.51
C GLY A 26 1.65 -2.13 2.17
N GLN A 27 1.47 -0.80 2.14
CA GLN A 27 1.60 -0.06 0.87
C GLN A 27 3.08 0.06 0.42
N LYS A 28 4.01 0.05 1.39
CA LYS A 28 5.46 0.02 1.10
C LYS A 28 5.90 -1.35 0.58
N THR A 29 5.28 -2.44 1.05
CA THR A 29 5.61 -3.80 0.57
C THR A 29 5.12 -4.02 -0.86
N LEU A 30 3.95 -3.48 -1.23
CA LEU A 30 3.46 -3.50 -2.63
C LEU A 30 4.32 -2.69 -3.59
N SER A 31 4.95 -1.60 -3.12
CA SER A 31 5.92 -0.82 -3.92
C SER A 31 7.27 -1.52 -4.00
N SER A 32 7.67 -2.27 -2.97
CA SER A 32 8.89 -3.10 -2.97
C SER A 32 8.76 -4.33 -3.88
N ALA A 33 7.53 -4.84 -4.05
CA ALA A 33 7.22 -5.88 -5.04
C ALA A 33 7.30 -5.36 -6.49
N LYS A 34 7.38 -4.04 -6.73
CA LYS A 34 7.59 -3.48 -8.07
C LYS A 34 9.08 -3.34 -8.39
N CYS A 35 9.43 -3.69 -9.61
CA CYS A 35 10.76 -3.53 -10.16
C CYS A 35 11.08 -2.05 -10.37
N LYS A 36 12.04 -1.48 -9.63
CA LYS A 36 12.41 -0.05 -9.68
C LYS A 36 12.83 0.46 -11.08
N GLY A 37 13.27 -0.43 -11.99
CA GLY A 37 13.70 -0.06 -13.34
C GLY A 37 12.57 0.03 -14.37
N CYS A 38 11.49 -0.74 -14.24
CA CYS A 38 10.41 -0.80 -15.23
C CYS A 38 8.99 -0.67 -14.66
N GLY A 39 8.84 -0.54 -13.33
CA GLY A 39 7.56 -0.40 -12.65
C GLY A 39 6.69 -1.68 -12.59
N ARG A 40 7.06 -2.77 -13.29
CA ARG A 40 6.30 -4.05 -13.25
C ARG A 40 6.44 -4.76 -11.91
N TYR A 41 5.40 -5.47 -11.49
CA TYR A 41 5.46 -6.36 -10.33
C TYR A 41 6.43 -7.53 -10.59
N ARG A 42 7.32 -7.80 -9.63
CA ARG A 42 8.20 -8.99 -9.64
C ARG A 42 7.36 -10.21 -9.25
N ILE A 43 6.88 -10.93 -10.26
CA ILE A 43 6.13 -12.18 -10.09
C ILE A 43 7.17 -13.30 -9.99
N GLY A 44 7.39 -13.80 -8.77
CA GLY A 44 8.35 -14.88 -8.47
C GLY A 44 9.73 -14.40 -7.97
N ARG A 45 10.59 -15.37 -7.57
CA ARG A 45 11.97 -15.16 -7.07
C ARG A 45 12.99 -14.86 -8.17
N GLY A 46 12.56 -14.74 -9.42
CA GLY A 46 13.43 -14.49 -10.58
C GLY A 46 13.78 -13.01 -10.76
N PRO A 47 14.93 -12.70 -11.37
CA PRO A 47 15.29 -11.32 -11.72
C PRO A 47 14.29 -10.75 -12.74
N CYS A 48 13.83 -9.53 -12.48
CA CYS A 48 12.97 -8.76 -13.36
C CYS A 48 13.60 -8.63 -14.77
N ALA A 49 12.82 -8.93 -15.83
CA ALA A 49 13.31 -8.96 -17.21
C ALA A 49 14.01 -7.65 -17.64
N CYS A 50 13.63 -6.48 -17.08
CA CYS A 50 14.25 -5.20 -17.43
C CYS A 50 15.74 -5.08 -17.03
N GLY A 51 16.23 -5.94 -16.13
CA GLY A 51 17.62 -5.93 -15.68
C GLY A 51 18.56 -6.75 -16.58
N LYS A 52 18.03 -7.59 -17.47
CA LYS A 52 18.86 -8.37 -18.41
C LYS A 52 19.30 -7.56 -19.63
N ASP A 53 18.54 -6.54 -20.02
CA ASP A 53 18.84 -5.68 -21.19
C ASP A 53 19.75 -4.49 -20.89
N LYS A 54 20.18 -4.28 -19.63
CA LYS A 54 21.10 -3.20 -19.23
C LYS A 54 22.58 -3.60 -19.21
N LEU A 55 22.92 -4.80 -19.68
CA LEU A 55 24.29 -5.24 -19.98
C LEU A 55 24.44 -5.37 -21.50
N LYS A 56 24.54 -4.22 -22.18
CA LYS A 56 25.21 -4.12 -23.47
C LYS A 56 26.16 -2.94 -23.39
#